data_AF-A0A5C5UTL0-F1
#
_entry.id   AF-A0A5C5UTL0-F1
#
_cell.length_a   1.000
_cell.length_b   1.000
_cell.length_c   1.000
_cell.angle_alpha   90.00
_cell.angle_beta   90.00
_cell.angle_gamma   90.00
#
_symmetry.space_group_name_H-M   'P 1'
#
loop_
_entity.id
_entity.type
_entity.pdbx_description
1 polymer ?
#
loop_
_entity_poly.entity_id
_entity_poly.type
_entity_poly.pdbx_seq_one_letter_code
_entity_poly.pdbx_strand_id
1 'polypeptide(L)'
;MKTSPLLGIVLGGLPILLLGGPPAVGDEPAGRSLKEAVGPRFKLGVGVSHRTLRVPEDAELIRRHFAILTPENCMKPQAIHPAEDEWRFEAADGFAQFVRDNQLEMVGHCLVWAKDDRTDAWMLEEGDGPVSRGKLLERIKTHVERVVGRYADVCSHWDVVNEAIADTGDKLLRDSVYSRTTGADFIVAAFRAARRQDPDALLIYNDYNGHKPEKREKLLTLLRQLKDRGAPIDAYGMQGHFELGDDSLDELRATFEELRKLGLQVVVSELDIDVVTRSRWWADDNAHREELRRFDPYRDGMPPHVEQQLADEYAALFRLFDEYRDTVARVSFWNLHDGQSWLNYFPWRRVNHPLLFDRQRRAKPAFDAVYGVLAGE
;
A
#
# COMPACT_ATOMS: atom_id res chain seq x y z
N MET A 1 -95.57 18.67 1.01
CA MET A 1 -95.53 17.21 1.29
C MET A 1 -94.27 16.64 0.67
N LYS A 2 -93.59 15.79 1.45
CA LYS A 2 -92.37 15.03 1.18
C LYS A 2 -91.04 15.80 1.29
N THR A 3 -90.27 15.25 2.22
CA THR A 3 -89.11 15.72 2.95
C THR A 3 -87.84 15.01 2.46
N SER A 4 -86.69 15.67 2.69
CA SER A 4 -85.34 15.13 2.91
C SER A 4 -84.48 14.72 1.70
N PRO A 5 -83.13 14.71 1.82
CA PRO A 5 -82.27 15.64 2.58
C PRO A 5 -80.98 16.06 1.82
N LEU A 6 -80.22 16.96 2.47
CA LEU A 6 -78.88 17.43 2.11
C LEU A 6 -77.84 16.31 1.95
N LEU A 7 -76.90 16.49 1.02
CA LEU A 7 -75.58 15.85 1.05
C LEU A 7 -74.50 16.90 0.76
N GLY A 8 -73.75 17.27 1.79
CA GLY A 8 -72.55 18.10 1.68
C GLY A 8 -71.38 17.26 1.17
N ILE A 9 -70.66 17.79 0.19
CA ILE A 9 -69.43 17.20 -0.33
C ILE A 9 -68.30 17.56 0.62
N VAL A 10 -67.84 16.58 1.41
CA VAL A 10 -66.57 16.64 2.15
C VAL A 10 -65.48 16.15 1.21
N LEU A 11 -64.53 17.04 0.86
CA LEU A 11 -63.28 16.67 0.21
C LEU A 11 -62.41 15.93 1.23
N GLY A 12 -62.49 14.60 1.24
CA GLY A 12 -61.56 13.74 1.97
C GLY A 12 -60.22 13.68 1.25
N GLY A 13 -59.20 14.32 1.81
CA GLY A 13 -57.81 14.10 1.41
C GLY A 13 -57.37 12.69 1.82
N LEU A 14 -56.97 11.87 0.85
CA LEU A 14 -56.26 10.63 1.14
C LEU A 14 -54.87 10.97 1.72
N PRO A 15 -54.46 10.35 2.83
CA PRO A 15 -53.07 10.38 3.23
C PRO A 15 -52.27 9.52 2.25
N ILE A 16 -51.37 10.15 1.49
CA ILE A 16 -50.32 9.43 0.77
C ILE A 16 -49.43 8.82 1.86
N LEU A 17 -49.57 7.51 2.09
CA LEU A 17 -48.55 6.74 2.79
C LEU A 17 -47.31 6.72 1.89
N LEU A 18 -46.37 7.63 2.17
CA LEU A 18 -44.99 7.51 1.72
C LEU A 18 -44.42 6.27 2.40
N LEU A 19 -44.41 5.15 1.66
CA LEU A 19 -43.58 3.99 1.99
C LEU A 19 -42.13 4.48 1.94
N GLY A 20 -41.56 4.74 3.12
CA GLY A 20 -40.15 5.06 3.25
C GLY A 20 -39.32 3.95 2.63
N GLY A 21 -38.53 4.30 1.62
CA GLY A 21 -37.50 3.41 1.08
C GLY A 21 -36.50 3.03 2.19
N PRO A 22 -35.69 1.97 1.96
CA PRO A 22 -34.61 1.64 2.90
C PRO A 22 -33.73 2.88 3.12
N PRO A 23 -33.17 3.06 4.33
CA PRO A 23 -32.29 4.18 4.60
C PRO A 23 -31.16 4.19 3.58
N ALA A 24 -30.94 5.34 2.95
CA ALA A 24 -29.76 5.57 2.14
C ALA A 24 -28.53 5.39 3.04
N VAL A 25 -27.63 4.49 2.65
CA VAL A 25 -26.35 4.28 3.31
C VAL A 25 -25.51 5.55 3.12
N GLY A 26 -25.37 6.27 4.24
CA GLY A 26 -24.43 7.34 4.61
C GLY A 26 -23.77 8.20 3.53
N ASP A 27 -24.15 9.47 3.47
CA ASP A 27 -23.12 10.52 3.44
C ASP A 27 -22.27 10.38 4.71
N GLU A 28 -20.94 10.41 4.60
CA GLU A 28 -20.06 10.44 5.78
C GLU A 28 -20.54 11.55 6.74
N PRO A 29 -20.64 11.30 8.06
CA PRO A 29 -20.84 12.39 9.01
C PRO A 29 -19.73 13.42 8.80
N ALA A 30 -20.11 14.65 8.45
CA ALA A 30 -19.17 15.73 8.25
C ALA A 30 -18.21 15.83 9.45
N GLY A 31 -16.91 15.63 9.23
CA GLY A 31 -15.86 15.84 10.24
C GLY A 31 -15.01 14.64 10.65
N ARG A 32 -15.22 13.42 10.13
CA ARG A 32 -14.32 12.28 10.42
C ARG A 32 -13.05 12.33 9.55
N SER A 33 -11.88 12.21 10.19
CA SER A 33 -10.58 12.10 9.51
C SER A 33 -9.75 10.98 10.13
N LEU A 34 -9.22 10.08 9.29
CA LEU A 34 -8.42 8.95 9.77
C LEU A 34 -7.05 9.42 10.32
N LYS A 35 -6.41 10.41 9.66
CA LYS A 35 -5.14 10.99 10.15
C LYS A 35 -5.31 11.74 11.47
N GLU A 36 -6.46 12.36 11.71
CA GLU A 36 -6.74 13.02 12.99
C GLU A 36 -7.03 11.98 14.08
N ALA A 37 -7.81 10.94 13.76
CA ALA A 37 -8.12 9.86 14.68
C ALA A 37 -6.86 9.10 15.14
N VAL A 38 -5.95 8.74 14.22
CA VAL A 38 -4.67 8.10 14.61
C VAL A 38 -3.78 9.05 15.42
N GLY A 39 -3.79 10.35 15.09
CA GLY A 39 -3.00 11.36 15.77
C GLY A 39 -1.49 11.07 15.70
N PRO A 40 -0.74 11.22 16.81
CA PRO A 40 0.72 11.10 16.81
C PRO A 40 1.24 9.66 16.86
N ARG A 41 0.36 8.64 16.91
CA ARG A 41 0.75 7.24 17.14
C ARG A 41 1.57 6.66 16.00
N PHE A 42 1.15 6.90 14.77
CA PHE A 42 1.89 6.56 13.55
C PHE A 42 1.32 7.37 12.38
N LYS A 43 2.09 7.51 11.30
CA LYS A 43 1.60 8.20 10.09
C LYS A 43 0.60 7.32 9.36
N LEU A 44 -0.55 7.89 8.99
CA LEU A 44 -1.47 7.25 8.07
C LEU A 44 -1.26 7.76 6.65
N GLY A 45 -1.13 6.85 5.69
CA GLY A 45 -0.85 7.20 4.30
C GLY A 45 -1.63 6.41 3.27
N VAL A 46 -1.39 6.74 2.01
CA VAL A 46 -2.00 6.05 0.87
C VAL A 46 -1.07 6.05 -0.35
N GLY A 47 -0.96 4.90 -1.00
CA GLY A 47 -0.30 4.76 -2.29
C GLY A 47 -1.25 5.08 -3.44
N VAL A 48 -0.91 6.04 -4.31
CA VAL A 48 -1.79 6.46 -5.41
C VAL A 48 -1.02 6.73 -6.69
N SER A 49 -1.72 6.63 -7.83
CA SER A 49 -1.17 7.08 -9.11
C SER A 49 -1.04 8.60 -9.11
N HIS A 50 -0.02 9.15 -9.77
CA HIS A 50 0.07 10.60 -10.02
C HIS A 50 -1.13 11.16 -10.79
N ARG A 51 -1.90 10.31 -11.48
CA ARG A 51 -3.15 10.70 -12.15
C ARG A 51 -4.31 10.89 -11.17
N THR A 52 -4.36 10.13 -10.08
CA THR A 52 -5.36 10.25 -9.02
C THR A 52 -5.37 11.67 -8.43
N LEU A 53 -4.19 12.29 -8.29
CA LEU A 53 -4.03 13.64 -7.74
C LEU A 53 -4.68 14.74 -8.59
N ARG A 54 -4.99 14.45 -9.87
CA ARG A 54 -5.61 15.41 -10.80
C ARG A 54 -7.15 15.38 -10.74
N VAL A 55 -7.73 14.39 -10.05
CA VAL A 55 -9.18 14.27 -9.85
C VAL A 55 -9.53 15.02 -8.57
N PRO A 56 -10.29 16.13 -8.62
CA PRO A 56 -10.55 16.98 -7.46
C PRO A 56 -11.14 16.24 -6.26
N GLU A 57 -12.07 15.31 -6.51
CA GLU A 57 -12.75 14.52 -5.48
C GLU A 57 -11.79 13.54 -4.80
N ASP A 58 -10.87 12.94 -5.56
CA ASP A 58 -9.84 12.05 -5.00
C ASP A 58 -8.83 12.87 -4.18
N ALA A 59 -8.44 14.04 -4.67
CA ALA A 59 -7.54 14.95 -3.97
C ALA A 59 -8.15 15.47 -2.66
N GLU A 60 -9.46 15.73 -2.62
CA GLU A 60 -10.14 16.09 -1.38
C GLU A 60 -10.10 14.95 -0.37
N LEU A 61 -10.46 13.73 -0.78
CA LEU A 61 -10.43 12.55 0.07
C LEU A 61 -9.02 12.31 0.64
N ILE A 62 -8.00 12.46 -0.22
CA ILE A 62 -6.60 12.34 0.20
C ILE A 62 -6.25 13.34 1.31
N ARG A 63 -6.56 14.62 1.08
CA ARG A 63 -6.26 15.70 2.03
C ARG A 63 -7.01 15.54 3.35
N ARG A 64 -8.20 14.94 3.31
CA ARG A 64 -9.00 14.69 4.51
C ARG A 64 -8.39 13.57 5.36
N HIS A 65 -8.02 12.44 4.78
CA HIS A 65 -7.71 11.23 5.56
C HIS A 65 -6.23 10.90 5.73
N PHE A 66 -5.32 11.41 4.90
CA PHE A 66 -3.93 10.93 4.87
C PHE A 66 -2.91 12.05 5.09
N ALA A 67 -1.78 11.68 5.68
CA ALA A 67 -0.66 12.58 6.02
C ALA A 67 0.57 12.36 5.13
N ILE A 68 0.73 11.15 4.57
CA ILE A 68 1.88 10.77 3.75
C ILE A 68 1.44 9.99 2.50
N LEU A 69 2.01 10.32 1.34
CA LEU A 69 1.63 9.70 0.06
C LEU A 69 2.78 8.89 -0.55
N THR A 70 2.43 7.76 -1.14
CA THR A 70 3.36 6.93 -1.92
C THR A 70 2.99 7.01 -3.40
N PRO A 71 3.91 7.42 -4.30
CA PRO A 71 3.68 7.36 -5.73
C PRO A 71 3.72 5.90 -6.20
N GLU A 72 2.56 5.39 -6.61
CA GLU A 72 2.35 3.98 -6.94
C GLU A 72 3.31 3.44 -8.02
N ASN A 73 3.65 4.28 -9.01
CA ASN A 73 4.43 3.84 -10.18
C ASN A 73 5.44 4.86 -10.72
N CYS A 74 5.16 6.16 -10.64
CA CYS A 74 5.98 7.20 -11.30
C CYS A 74 7.37 7.42 -10.70
N MET A 75 7.67 6.82 -9.54
CA MET A 75 9.01 6.86 -8.94
C MET A 75 9.76 5.52 -8.99
N LYS A 76 9.19 4.50 -9.64
CA LYS A 76 9.88 3.23 -9.86
C LYS A 76 11.10 3.43 -10.77
N PRO A 77 12.13 2.55 -10.70
CA PRO A 77 13.37 2.73 -11.46
C PRO A 77 13.13 2.92 -12.96
N GLN A 78 12.28 2.09 -13.58
CA GLN A 78 11.94 2.17 -15.01
C GLN A 78 11.19 3.45 -15.40
N ALA A 79 10.45 4.05 -14.46
CA ALA A 79 9.73 5.29 -14.72
C ALA A 79 10.65 6.51 -14.69
N ILE A 80 11.66 6.50 -13.81
CA ILE A 80 12.56 7.62 -13.55
C ILE A 80 13.84 7.58 -14.39
N HIS A 81 14.43 6.40 -14.57
CA HIS A 81 15.79 6.23 -15.10
C HIS A 81 15.84 5.13 -16.19
N PRO A 82 15.16 5.34 -17.34
CA PRO A 82 14.97 4.31 -18.36
C PRO A 82 16.22 3.99 -19.20
N ALA A 83 17.20 4.90 -19.26
CA ALA A 83 18.50 4.69 -19.92
C ALA A 83 19.61 5.39 -19.13
N GLU A 84 20.87 4.98 -19.30
CA GLU A 84 22.01 5.43 -18.47
C GLU A 84 22.16 6.95 -18.38
N ASP A 85 21.84 7.66 -19.47
CA ASP A 85 21.93 9.11 -19.57
C ASP A 85 20.55 9.78 -19.75
N GLU A 86 19.44 9.04 -19.57
CA GLU A 86 18.07 9.55 -19.74
C GLU A 86 17.30 9.56 -18.42
N TRP A 87 16.71 10.71 -18.08
CA TRP A 87 15.94 10.89 -16.85
C TRP A 87 14.54 11.44 -17.12
N ARG A 88 13.54 10.88 -16.44
CA ARG A 88 12.13 11.26 -16.59
C ARG A 88 11.53 11.61 -15.24
N PHE A 89 11.61 12.89 -14.87
CA PHE A 89 11.11 13.36 -13.56
C PHE A 89 9.71 13.96 -13.60
N GLU A 90 9.16 14.31 -14.76
CA GLU A 90 7.95 15.14 -14.86
C GLU A 90 6.75 14.63 -14.04
N ALA A 91 6.45 13.32 -14.10
CA ALA A 91 5.34 12.75 -13.34
C ALA A 91 5.60 12.75 -11.82
N ALA A 92 6.84 12.47 -11.41
CA ALA A 92 7.23 12.49 -10.00
C ALA A 92 7.36 13.92 -9.45
N ASP A 93 7.80 14.87 -10.25
CA ASP A 93 7.82 16.30 -9.93
C ASP A 93 6.40 16.82 -9.69
N GLY A 94 5.44 16.45 -10.56
CA GLY A 94 4.04 16.79 -10.37
C GLY A 94 3.44 16.17 -9.10
N PHE A 95 3.83 14.94 -8.77
CA PHE A 95 3.42 14.29 -7.52
C PHE A 95 4.00 15.02 -6.30
N ALA A 96 5.31 15.28 -6.30
CA ALA A 96 6.00 15.99 -5.25
C ALA A 96 5.45 17.41 -5.06
N GLN A 97 5.10 18.11 -6.16
CA GLN A 97 4.48 19.44 -6.08
C GLN A 97 3.12 19.39 -5.37
N PHE A 98 2.26 18.42 -5.71
CA PHE A 98 0.99 18.24 -4.99
C PHE A 98 1.22 17.99 -3.50
N VAL A 99 2.21 17.16 -3.14
CA VAL A 99 2.55 16.89 -1.73
C VAL A 99 2.96 18.18 -1.02
N ARG A 100 3.85 18.99 -1.62
CA ARG A 100 4.29 20.29 -1.08
C ARG A 100 3.11 21.26 -0.91
N ASP A 101 2.30 21.44 -1.95
CA ASP A 101 1.18 22.39 -1.96
C ASP A 101 0.12 22.09 -0.89
N ASN A 102 0.02 20.82 -0.47
CA ASN A 102 -0.94 20.37 0.51
C ASN A 102 -0.33 20.03 1.88
N GLN A 103 0.95 20.39 2.10
CA GLN A 103 1.66 20.17 3.35
C GLN A 103 1.61 18.71 3.82
N LEU A 104 1.72 17.79 2.87
CA LEU A 104 1.79 16.36 3.11
C LEU A 104 3.26 15.92 3.08
N GLU A 105 3.50 14.67 3.45
CA GLU A 105 4.81 14.02 3.29
C GLU A 105 4.80 13.04 2.11
N MET A 106 5.97 12.70 1.59
CA MET A 106 6.13 11.71 0.52
C MET A 106 6.97 10.51 0.97
N VAL A 107 6.60 9.32 0.48
CA VAL A 107 7.48 8.16 0.42
C VAL A 107 8.09 8.11 -0.97
N GLY A 108 9.41 7.97 -1.07
CA GLY A 108 10.04 7.61 -2.34
C GLY A 108 10.00 6.11 -2.57
N HIS A 109 9.11 5.66 -3.47
CA HIS A 109 8.88 4.24 -3.78
C HIS A 109 9.14 3.93 -5.26
N CYS A 110 10.14 3.11 -5.60
CA CYS A 110 11.25 2.65 -4.76
C CYS A 110 12.56 2.86 -5.52
N LEU A 111 13.68 2.94 -4.81
CA LEU A 111 14.97 3.28 -5.42
C LEU A 111 15.63 2.09 -6.13
N VAL A 112 15.57 0.90 -5.54
CA VAL A 112 16.05 -0.34 -6.15
C VAL A 112 15.00 -1.43 -5.98
N TRP A 113 14.43 -1.90 -7.08
CA TRP A 113 13.59 -3.09 -7.06
C TRP A 113 14.41 -4.29 -7.53
N ALA A 114 14.69 -5.24 -6.63
CA ALA A 114 15.64 -6.34 -6.84
C ALA A 114 15.09 -7.48 -7.73
N LYS A 115 14.32 -7.12 -8.76
CA LYS A 115 13.73 -7.99 -9.77
C LYS A 115 14.16 -7.51 -11.16
N ASP A 116 14.66 -8.42 -11.99
CA ASP A 116 15.23 -8.09 -13.30
C ASP A 116 14.17 -7.49 -14.24
N ASP A 117 12.88 -7.87 -14.13
CA ASP A 117 11.77 -7.30 -14.91
C ASP A 117 11.32 -5.90 -14.45
N ARG A 118 11.92 -5.37 -13.39
CA ARG A 118 11.54 -4.09 -12.74
C ARG A 118 12.58 -3.00 -12.90
N THR A 119 13.64 -3.27 -13.66
CA THR A 119 14.66 -2.30 -14.02
C THR A 119 15.06 -2.49 -15.48
N ASP A 120 15.35 -1.40 -16.19
CA ASP A 120 15.75 -1.46 -17.60
C ASP A 120 17.15 -2.09 -17.78
N ALA A 121 17.35 -2.74 -18.93
CA ALA A 121 18.53 -3.54 -19.25
C ALA A 121 19.86 -2.78 -19.08
N TRP A 122 19.89 -1.47 -19.36
CA TRP A 122 21.09 -0.66 -19.20
C TRP A 122 21.66 -0.70 -17.78
N MET A 123 20.84 -0.91 -16.74
CA MET A 123 21.32 -1.05 -15.36
C MET A 123 22.08 -2.37 -15.18
N LEU A 124 21.57 -3.43 -15.81
CA LEU A 124 21.88 -4.84 -15.53
C LEU A 124 22.85 -5.46 -16.53
N GLU A 125 23.12 -4.81 -17.65
CA GLU A 125 23.91 -5.37 -18.76
C GLU A 125 25.11 -4.49 -19.13
N GLU A 126 26.13 -5.12 -19.71
CA GLU A 126 27.32 -4.50 -20.30
C GLU A 126 27.78 -5.33 -21.52
N GLY A 127 27.69 -4.74 -22.72
CA GLY A 127 27.91 -5.49 -23.97
C GLY A 127 26.89 -6.63 -24.10
N ASP A 128 27.38 -7.84 -24.38
CA ASP A 128 26.55 -9.04 -24.54
C ASP A 128 26.36 -9.83 -23.22
N GLY A 129 26.75 -9.27 -22.08
CA GLY A 129 26.78 -9.97 -20.79
C GLY A 129 26.22 -9.16 -19.62
N PRO A 130 26.15 -9.77 -18.42
CA PRO A 130 25.74 -9.06 -17.21
C PRO A 130 26.77 -7.97 -16.87
N VAL A 131 26.25 -6.86 -16.33
CA VAL A 131 27.06 -5.75 -15.84
C VAL A 131 28.11 -6.22 -14.83
N SER A 132 29.31 -5.65 -14.89
CA SER A 132 30.35 -5.92 -13.89
C SER A 132 29.93 -5.42 -12.50
N ARG A 133 30.44 -6.08 -11.45
CA ARG A 133 30.15 -5.71 -10.05
C ARG A 133 30.44 -4.25 -9.74
N GLY A 134 31.58 -3.71 -10.19
CA GLY A 134 31.94 -2.32 -9.95
C GLY A 134 30.96 -1.36 -10.61
N LYS A 135 30.65 -1.60 -11.88
CA LYS A 135 29.73 -0.77 -12.67
C LYS A 135 28.30 -0.81 -12.13
N LEU A 136 27.81 -1.96 -11.68
CA LEU A 136 26.47 -2.06 -11.08
C LEU A 136 26.36 -1.25 -9.78
N LEU A 137 27.35 -1.37 -8.89
CA LEU A 137 27.36 -0.61 -7.64
C LEU A 137 27.45 0.90 -7.91
N GLU A 138 28.22 1.30 -8.93
CA GLU A 138 28.29 2.70 -9.38
C GLU A 138 26.95 3.19 -9.93
N ARG A 139 26.32 2.44 -10.85
CA ARG A 139 25.01 2.80 -11.43
C ARG A 139 23.92 2.92 -10.36
N ILE A 140 23.89 2.00 -9.38
CA ILE A 140 22.97 2.07 -8.24
C ILE A 140 23.24 3.31 -7.40
N LYS A 141 24.51 3.58 -7.06
CA LYS A 141 24.88 4.77 -6.29
C LYS A 141 24.44 6.04 -7.02
N THR A 142 24.75 6.18 -8.29
CA THR A 142 24.37 7.34 -9.12
C THR A 142 22.85 7.49 -9.19
N HIS A 143 22.12 6.38 -9.39
CA HIS A 143 20.67 6.39 -9.41
C HIS A 143 20.09 6.90 -8.09
N VAL A 144 20.46 6.27 -6.98
CA VAL A 144 20.00 6.62 -5.64
C VAL A 144 20.35 8.06 -5.29
N GLU A 145 21.60 8.49 -5.51
CA GLU A 145 22.03 9.83 -5.13
C GLU A 145 21.26 10.90 -5.91
N ARG A 146 21.00 10.67 -7.20
CA ARG A 146 20.26 11.60 -8.05
C ARG A 146 18.79 11.71 -7.65
N VAL A 147 18.13 10.58 -7.40
CA VAL A 147 16.70 10.57 -7.04
C VAL A 147 16.48 11.10 -5.63
N VAL A 148 17.25 10.63 -4.65
CA VAL A 148 17.11 11.08 -3.26
C VAL A 148 17.45 12.56 -3.15
N GLY A 149 18.56 13.01 -3.71
CA GLY A 149 18.96 14.43 -3.67
C GLY A 149 17.95 15.38 -4.33
N ARG A 150 17.13 14.88 -5.28
CA ARG A 150 16.08 15.68 -5.93
C ARG A 150 14.85 15.90 -5.05
N TYR A 151 14.54 14.94 -4.16
CA TYR A 151 13.28 14.92 -3.41
C TYR A 151 13.47 14.93 -1.88
N ALA A 152 14.70 15.09 -1.38
CA ALA A 152 15.02 15.13 0.05
C ALA A 152 14.30 16.26 0.82
N ASP A 153 13.75 17.26 0.13
CA ASP A 153 12.98 18.34 0.75
C ASP A 153 11.52 17.96 1.07
N VAL A 154 11.01 16.88 0.47
CA VAL A 154 9.60 16.46 0.58
C VAL A 154 9.41 14.99 0.97
N CYS A 155 10.38 14.14 0.63
CA CYS A 155 10.41 12.77 1.10
C CYS A 155 10.81 12.74 2.57
N SER A 156 10.02 12.06 3.40
CA SER A 156 10.42 11.72 4.77
C SER A 156 10.74 10.22 4.93
N HIS A 157 10.42 9.42 3.93
CA HIS A 157 10.60 7.97 3.90
C HIS A 157 11.11 7.53 2.53
N TRP A 158 11.98 6.53 2.49
CA TRP A 158 12.46 5.92 1.26
C TRP A 158 12.39 4.40 1.34
N ASP A 159 11.64 3.79 0.40
CA ASP A 159 11.78 2.37 0.13
C ASP A 159 13.06 2.19 -0.70
N VAL A 160 14.18 1.99 0.01
CA VAL A 160 15.52 1.99 -0.59
C VAL A 160 15.72 0.73 -1.44
N VAL A 161 15.36 -0.42 -0.89
CA VAL A 161 15.40 -1.69 -1.62
C VAL A 161 14.08 -2.42 -1.42
N ASN A 162 13.49 -2.84 -2.54
CA ASN A 162 12.23 -3.58 -2.59
C ASN A 162 12.46 -5.03 -3.03
N GLU A 163 11.86 -5.98 -2.31
CA GLU A 163 11.64 -7.40 -2.70
C GLU A 163 12.90 -8.23 -3.02
N ALA A 164 13.98 -8.01 -2.27
CA ALA A 164 15.26 -8.71 -2.49
C ALA A 164 15.33 -10.12 -1.89
N ILE A 165 14.42 -10.52 -0.99
CA ILE A 165 14.45 -11.86 -0.38
C ILE A 165 13.80 -12.87 -1.33
N ALA A 166 14.35 -14.09 -1.35
CA ALA A 166 13.75 -15.19 -2.10
C ALA A 166 12.42 -15.63 -1.48
N ASP A 167 11.42 -15.88 -2.33
CA ASP A 167 10.09 -16.25 -1.86
C ASP A 167 10.04 -17.65 -1.22
N THR A 168 10.85 -18.59 -1.72
CA THR A 168 10.89 -19.99 -1.27
C THR A 168 12.31 -20.57 -1.35
N GLY A 169 12.53 -21.69 -0.67
CA GLY A 169 13.77 -22.49 -0.75
C GLY A 169 14.95 -21.90 0.01
N ASP A 170 16.12 -22.53 -0.07
CA ASP A 170 17.24 -22.26 0.86
C ASP A 170 18.00 -20.95 0.58
N LYS A 171 17.77 -20.32 -0.58
CA LYS A 171 18.47 -19.06 -0.92
C LYS A 171 17.93 -17.91 -0.07
N LEU A 172 18.83 -17.10 0.48
CA LEU A 172 18.47 -15.87 1.20
C LEU A 172 17.92 -14.80 0.25
N LEU A 173 18.65 -14.52 -0.83
CA LEU A 173 18.32 -13.48 -1.81
C LEU A 173 17.63 -14.08 -3.02
N ARG A 174 16.68 -13.31 -3.57
CA ARG A 174 16.06 -13.57 -4.87
C ARG A 174 17.13 -13.68 -5.94
N ASP A 175 16.96 -14.63 -6.85
CA ASP A 175 17.84 -14.80 -8.00
C ASP A 175 17.61 -13.65 -9.01
N SER A 176 18.54 -12.72 -9.09
CA SER A 176 18.50 -11.54 -9.96
C SER A 176 19.92 -11.16 -10.36
N VAL A 177 20.09 -10.32 -11.39
CA VAL A 177 21.41 -9.79 -11.74
C VAL A 177 22.04 -9.08 -10.53
N TYR A 178 21.24 -8.35 -9.74
CA TYR A 178 21.72 -7.72 -8.50
C TYR A 178 22.40 -8.70 -7.54
N SER A 179 21.73 -9.79 -7.20
CA SER A 179 22.23 -10.76 -6.22
C SER A 179 23.33 -11.65 -6.80
N ARG A 180 23.22 -12.08 -8.07
CA ARG A 180 24.26 -12.87 -8.75
C ARG A 180 25.56 -12.10 -8.89
N THR A 181 25.48 -10.81 -9.22
CA THR A 181 26.66 -9.97 -9.47
C THR A 181 27.26 -9.42 -8.17
N THR A 182 26.43 -9.10 -7.17
CA THR A 182 26.90 -8.34 -5.99
C THR A 182 26.67 -9.02 -4.64
N GLY A 183 25.91 -10.10 -4.56
CA GLY A 183 25.39 -10.60 -3.29
C GLY A 183 24.46 -9.57 -2.64
N ALA A 184 24.63 -9.29 -1.35
CA ALA A 184 23.86 -8.25 -0.64
C ALA A 184 24.48 -6.84 -0.75
N ASP A 185 25.58 -6.67 -1.49
CA ASP A 185 26.35 -5.43 -1.48
C ASP A 185 25.63 -4.27 -2.14
N PHE A 186 24.79 -4.56 -3.15
CA PHE A 186 23.92 -3.55 -3.74
C PHE A 186 22.98 -2.91 -2.72
N ILE A 187 22.50 -3.69 -1.74
CA ILE A 187 21.63 -3.21 -0.68
C ILE A 187 22.41 -2.23 0.20
N VAL A 188 23.58 -2.63 0.70
CA VAL A 188 24.42 -1.76 1.53
C VAL A 188 24.81 -0.47 0.78
N ALA A 189 25.15 -0.58 -0.51
CA ALA A 189 25.50 0.57 -1.34
C ALA A 189 24.32 1.55 -1.49
N ALA A 190 23.11 1.04 -1.77
CA ALA A 190 21.90 1.84 -1.92
C ALA A 190 21.55 2.57 -0.62
N PHE A 191 21.53 1.88 0.53
CA PHE A 191 21.24 2.51 1.83
C PHE A 191 22.26 3.58 2.20
N ARG A 192 23.56 3.32 1.99
CA ARG A 192 24.60 4.33 2.25
C ARG A 192 24.47 5.53 1.30
N ALA A 193 24.07 5.32 0.06
CA ALA A 193 23.83 6.40 -0.90
C ALA A 193 22.62 7.25 -0.51
N ALA A 194 21.51 6.61 -0.10
CA ALA A 194 20.32 7.30 0.36
C ALA A 194 20.62 8.16 1.59
N ARG A 195 21.22 7.58 2.64
CA ARG A 195 21.58 8.31 3.87
C ARG A 195 22.50 9.51 3.64
N ARG A 196 23.39 9.45 2.62
CA ARG A 196 24.28 10.57 2.28
C ARG A 196 23.52 11.77 1.72
N GLN A 197 22.45 11.53 0.96
CA GLN A 197 21.66 12.59 0.33
C GLN A 197 20.54 13.08 1.23
N ASP A 198 20.03 12.21 2.10
CA ASP A 198 18.92 12.51 3.00
C ASP A 198 19.23 11.91 4.39
N PRO A 199 19.96 12.67 5.23
CA PRO A 199 20.38 12.21 6.55
C PRO A 199 19.24 11.97 7.53
N ASP A 200 18.06 12.57 7.30
CA ASP A 200 16.97 12.63 8.26
C ASP A 200 15.79 11.69 7.89
N ALA A 201 15.69 11.24 6.64
CA ALA A 201 14.61 10.34 6.23
C ALA A 201 14.69 8.94 6.86
N LEU A 202 13.52 8.30 7.00
CA LEU A 202 13.40 6.90 7.37
C LEU A 202 13.74 6.00 6.17
N LEU A 203 14.80 5.21 6.29
CA LEU A 203 15.29 4.32 5.24
C LEU A 203 14.78 2.89 5.45
N ILE A 204 14.04 2.41 4.45
CA ILE A 204 13.19 1.22 4.55
C ILE A 204 13.70 0.14 3.60
N TYR A 205 13.77 -1.10 4.11
CA TYR A 205 13.78 -2.30 3.27
C TYR A 205 12.33 -2.81 3.17
N ASN A 206 11.76 -2.86 1.96
CA ASN A 206 10.34 -3.17 1.75
C ASN A 206 10.16 -4.56 1.08
N ASP A 207 9.26 -5.39 1.58
CA ASP A 207 8.96 -6.71 0.99
C ASP A 207 7.56 -7.23 1.42
N TYR A 208 6.96 -8.11 0.61
CA TYR A 208 5.74 -8.84 0.96
C TYR A 208 6.03 -10.13 1.74
N ASN A 209 5.03 -10.61 2.47
CA ASN A 209 5.02 -11.91 3.17
C ASN A 209 6.15 -12.10 4.19
N GLY A 210 6.88 -11.06 4.57
CA GLY A 210 7.94 -11.16 5.57
C GLY A 210 7.44 -11.54 6.97
N HIS A 211 6.12 -11.53 7.20
CA HIS A 211 5.50 -12.04 8.42
C HIS A 211 5.37 -13.58 8.43
N LYS A 212 5.26 -14.22 7.25
CA LYS A 212 5.13 -15.68 7.14
C LYS A 212 6.43 -16.36 7.63
N PRO A 213 6.37 -17.43 8.46
CA PRO A 213 7.53 -17.95 9.19
C PRO A 213 8.79 -18.22 8.35
N GLU A 214 8.69 -18.88 7.20
CA GLU A 214 9.86 -19.19 6.35
C GLU A 214 10.53 -17.92 5.82
N LYS A 215 9.74 -16.98 5.29
CA LYS A 215 10.28 -15.72 4.75
C LYS A 215 10.72 -14.78 5.88
N ARG A 216 10.11 -14.84 7.05
CA ARG A 216 10.51 -14.10 8.25
C ARG A 216 11.91 -14.45 8.71
N GLU A 217 12.28 -15.72 8.69
CA GLU A 217 13.65 -16.14 9.06
C GLU A 217 14.70 -15.55 8.11
N LYS A 218 14.42 -15.59 6.79
CA LYS A 218 15.26 -14.97 5.76
C LYS A 218 15.35 -13.45 5.96
N LEU A 219 14.22 -12.80 6.24
CA LEU A 219 14.16 -11.38 6.54
C LEU A 219 15.06 -11.01 7.71
N LEU A 220 14.89 -11.67 8.86
CA LEU A 220 15.69 -11.37 10.06
C LEU A 220 17.18 -11.65 9.82
N THR A 221 17.51 -12.69 9.06
CA THR A 221 18.89 -12.99 8.67
C THR A 221 19.49 -11.88 7.82
N LEU A 222 18.77 -11.43 6.79
CA LEU A 222 19.21 -10.32 5.93
C LEU A 222 19.39 -9.03 6.73
N LEU A 223 18.40 -8.65 7.55
CA LEU A 223 18.45 -7.41 8.34
C LEU A 223 19.64 -7.40 9.30
N ARG A 224 19.93 -8.52 10.00
CA ARG A 224 21.13 -8.65 10.85
C ARG A 224 22.41 -8.48 10.03
N GLN A 225 22.53 -9.17 8.89
CA GLN A 225 23.69 -9.03 8.01
C GLN A 225 23.90 -7.60 7.51
N LEU A 226 22.82 -6.88 7.17
CA LEU A 226 22.90 -5.49 6.72
C LEU A 226 23.37 -4.57 7.85
N LYS A 227 22.86 -4.75 9.07
CA LYS A 227 23.29 -3.99 10.25
C LYS A 227 24.75 -4.25 10.59
N ASP A 228 25.19 -5.51 10.59
CA ASP A 228 26.58 -5.89 10.86
C ASP A 228 27.56 -5.28 9.85
N ARG A 229 27.09 -5.07 8.62
CA ARG A 229 27.83 -4.42 7.54
C ARG A 229 27.74 -2.88 7.56
N GLY A 230 27.05 -2.30 8.55
CA GLY A 230 26.88 -0.87 8.70
C GLY A 230 26.03 -0.24 7.59
N ALA A 231 24.98 -0.92 7.13
CA ALA A 231 23.94 -0.29 6.33
C ALA A 231 23.03 0.56 7.26
N PRO A 232 22.76 1.83 6.93
CA PRO A 232 21.88 2.70 7.71
C PRO A 232 20.40 2.36 7.44
N ILE A 233 19.94 1.22 7.94
CA ILE A 233 18.55 0.78 7.85
C ILE A 233 17.81 1.12 9.13
N ASP A 234 16.65 1.76 9.00
CA ASP A 234 15.85 2.20 10.15
C ASP A 234 14.58 1.37 10.33
N ALA A 235 14.03 0.85 9.23
CA ALA A 235 12.74 0.18 9.25
C ALA A 235 12.63 -1.00 8.26
N TYR A 236 11.73 -1.92 8.60
CA TYR A 236 11.19 -2.89 7.66
C TYR A 236 9.80 -2.44 7.18
N GLY A 237 9.65 -2.37 5.86
CA GLY A 237 8.40 -2.15 5.16
C GLY A 237 7.73 -3.48 4.86
N MET A 238 6.66 -3.78 5.59
CA MET A 238 5.77 -4.89 5.31
C MET A 238 4.67 -4.39 4.38
N GLN A 239 4.62 -4.90 3.14
CA GLN A 239 3.60 -4.50 2.17
C GLN A 239 2.19 -4.62 2.75
N GLY A 240 1.85 -5.77 3.36
CA GLY A 240 0.53 -5.94 3.99
C GLY A 240 -0.58 -6.22 2.99
N HIS A 241 -0.25 -6.87 1.88
CA HIS A 241 -1.24 -7.44 0.96
C HIS A 241 -1.80 -8.75 1.54
N PHE A 242 -2.91 -8.66 2.25
CA PHE A 242 -3.59 -9.80 2.85
C PHE A 242 -4.71 -10.34 1.95
N GLU A 243 -5.27 -11.47 2.33
CA GLU A 243 -6.49 -12.02 1.73
C GLU A 243 -7.55 -12.16 2.81
N LEU A 244 -8.82 -12.02 2.43
CA LEU A 244 -9.92 -12.20 3.37
C LEU A 244 -9.88 -13.61 3.95
N GLY A 245 -9.87 -13.71 5.28
CA GLY A 245 -9.74 -14.97 6.02
C GLY A 245 -8.31 -15.42 6.31
N ASP A 246 -7.30 -14.57 6.08
CA ASP A 246 -5.91 -14.86 6.46
C ASP A 246 -5.72 -14.77 7.99
N ASP A 247 -5.13 -15.80 8.60
CA ASP A 247 -4.90 -15.91 10.05
C ASP A 247 -3.49 -15.43 10.43
N SER A 248 -3.15 -14.21 10.02
CA SER A 248 -1.78 -13.69 10.14
C SER A 248 -1.49 -12.88 11.40
N LEU A 249 -2.47 -12.64 12.29
CA LEU A 249 -2.28 -11.75 13.44
C LEU A 249 -1.14 -12.19 14.37
N ASP A 250 -1.05 -13.49 14.68
CA ASP A 250 0.02 -14.03 15.52
C ASP A 250 1.38 -13.98 14.82
N GLU A 251 1.41 -14.19 13.51
CA GLU A 251 2.63 -14.08 12.69
C GLU A 251 3.13 -12.64 12.63
N LEU A 252 2.22 -11.68 12.49
CA LEU A 252 2.52 -10.25 12.51
C LEU A 252 3.08 -9.83 13.86
N ARG A 253 2.42 -10.23 14.95
CA ARG A 253 2.88 -10.00 16.33
C ARG A 253 4.30 -10.51 16.55
N ALA A 254 4.57 -11.76 16.17
CA ALA A 254 5.91 -12.35 16.28
C ALA A 254 6.95 -11.56 15.45
N THR A 255 6.57 -11.08 14.27
CA THR A 255 7.44 -10.28 13.40
C THR A 255 7.77 -8.94 14.00
N PHE A 256 6.76 -8.24 14.55
CA PHE A 256 6.95 -6.91 15.15
C PHE A 256 7.84 -6.99 16.39
N GLU A 257 7.71 -8.04 17.21
CA GLU A 257 8.60 -8.25 18.35
C GLU A 257 10.05 -8.50 17.93
N GLU A 258 10.29 -9.28 16.88
CA GLU A 258 11.65 -9.51 16.38
C GLU A 258 12.27 -8.25 15.78
N LEU A 259 11.49 -7.42 15.08
CA LEU A 259 11.95 -6.13 14.55
C LEU A 259 12.24 -5.13 15.67
N ARG A 260 11.39 -5.08 16.70
CA ARG A 260 11.62 -4.29 17.91
C ARG A 260 12.92 -4.69 18.60
N LYS A 261 13.22 -6.00 18.74
CA LYS A 261 14.50 -6.50 19.27
C LYS A 261 15.70 -6.10 18.42
N LEU A 262 15.52 -5.99 17.11
CA LEU A 262 16.54 -5.45 16.20
C LEU A 262 16.63 -3.92 16.23
N GLY A 263 15.78 -3.22 17.00
CA GLY A 263 15.73 -1.76 17.04
C GLY A 263 15.34 -1.15 15.69
N LEU A 264 14.53 -1.86 14.91
CA LEU A 264 13.98 -1.40 13.64
C LEU A 264 12.51 -1.03 13.82
N GLN A 265 12.09 0.06 13.19
CA GLN A 265 10.68 0.41 13.10
C GLN A 265 9.95 -0.49 12.10
N VAL A 266 8.63 -0.56 12.24
CA VAL A 266 7.74 -1.23 11.30
C VAL A 266 7.02 -0.19 10.47
N VAL A 267 6.95 -0.43 9.17
CA VAL A 267 6.10 0.32 8.25
C VAL A 267 5.16 -0.68 7.59
N VAL A 268 3.86 -0.49 7.71
CA VAL A 268 2.87 -1.19 6.88
C VAL A 268 2.67 -0.35 5.63
N SER A 269 3.23 -0.76 4.50
CA SER A 269 3.50 0.14 3.37
C SER A 269 2.42 0.15 2.28
N GLU A 270 1.70 -0.96 2.09
CA GLU A 270 0.86 -1.24 0.91
C GLU A 270 -0.41 -2.03 1.31
N LEU A 271 -1.04 -1.67 2.42
CA LEU A 271 -2.15 -2.41 3.03
C LEU A 271 -3.37 -2.50 2.12
N ASP A 272 -3.78 -3.72 1.81
CA ASP A 272 -5.07 -4.08 1.20
C ASP A 272 -5.48 -5.51 1.64
N ILE A 273 -6.78 -5.82 1.59
CA ILE A 273 -7.30 -7.16 1.88
C ILE A 273 -8.05 -7.66 0.65
N ASP A 274 -7.48 -8.64 -0.06
CA ASP A 274 -8.06 -9.24 -1.25
C ASP A 274 -9.32 -10.03 -0.89
N VAL A 275 -10.50 -9.52 -1.29
CA VAL A 275 -11.79 -10.16 -1.01
C VAL A 275 -12.11 -11.26 -2.03
N VAL A 276 -11.68 -11.08 -3.28
CA VAL A 276 -11.73 -12.15 -4.30
C VAL A 276 -10.35 -12.80 -4.35
N THR A 277 -10.11 -13.63 -3.34
CA THR A 277 -8.81 -14.18 -2.94
C THR A 277 -8.03 -14.81 -4.10
N ARG A 278 -6.72 -14.55 -4.14
CA ARG A 278 -5.84 -14.95 -5.24
C ARG A 278 -4.90 -16.09 -4.89
N SER A 279 -4.85 -16.56 -3.65
CA SER A 279 -4.00 -17.70 -3.25
C SER A 279 -4.21 -18.93 -4.15
N ARG A 280 -5.47 -19.21 -4.50
CA ARG A 280 -5.83 -20.34 -5.38
C ARG A 280 -5.26 -20.22 -6.80
N TRP A 281 -4.86 -19.03 -7.23
CA TRP A 281 -4.23 -18.82 -8.55
C TRP A 281 -2.89 -19.55 -8.71
N TRP A 282 -2.11 -19.62 -7.63
CA TRP A 282 -0.79 -20.27 -7.59
C TRP A 282 -0.83 -21.67 -6.95
N ALA A 283 -1.99 -22.09 -6.44
CA ALA A 283 -2.19 -23.43 -5.89
C ALA A 283 -2.11 -24.51 -6.98
N ASP A 284 -1.79 -25.74 -6.58
CA ASP A 284 -1.73 -26.93 -7.43
C ASP A 284 -0.96 -26.71 -8.75
N ASP A 285 0.21 -26.07 -8.66
CA ASP A 285 1.05 -25.71 -9.81
C ASP A 285 0.27 -24.99 -10.92
N ASN A 286 -0.51 -23.98 -10.52
CA ASN A 286 -1.28 -23.12 -11.41
C ASN A 286 -2.48 -23.80 -12.10
N ALA A 287 -2.93 -24.96 -11.62
CA ALA A 287 -4.04 -25.71 -12.23
C ALA A 287 -5.35 -24.91 -12.34
N HIS A 288 -5.58 -23.95 -11.44
CA HIS A 288 -6.85 -23.20 -11.35
C HIS A 288 -6.89 -21.91 -12.19
N ARG A 289 -5.82 -21.56 -12.92
CA ARG A 289 -5.74 -20.26 -13.63
C ARG A 289 -6.86 -20.04 -14.63
N GLU A 290 -7.22 -21.05 -15.42
CA GLU A 290 -8.28 -20.89 -16.43
C GLU A 290 -9.67 -20.72 -15.83
N GLU A 291 -9.94 -21.40 -14.71
CA GLU A 291 -11.18 -21.22 -13.93
C GLU A 291 -11.21 -19.79 -13.35
N LEU A 292 -10.15 -19.40 -12.65
CA LEU A 292 -10.09 -18.12 -11.95
C LEU A 292 -10.14 -16.92 -12.88
N ARG A 293 -9.63 -17.01 -14.11
CA ARG A 293 -9.76 -15.94 -15.12
C ARG A 293 -11.20 -15.49 -15.39
N ARG A 294 -12.20 -16.32 -15.04
CA ARG A 294 -13.63 -16.03 -15.19
C ARG A 294 -14.34 -15.87 -13.84
N PHE A 295 -13.61 -16.02 -12.74
CA PHE A 295 -14.15 -15.93 -11.38
C PHE A 295 -14.24 -14.46 -10.96
N ASP A 296 -15.47 -13.98 -10.78
CA ASP A 296 -15.78 -12.61 -10.38
C ASP A 296 -17.11 -12.58 -9.59
N PRO A 297 -17.13 -13.14 -8.37
CA PRO A 297 -18.36 -13.41 -7.62
C PRO A 297 -19.06 -12.14 -7.12
N TYR A 298 -18.34 -11.02 -7.02
CA TYR A 298 -18.80 -9.77 -6.41
C TYR A 298 -18.88 -8.61 -7.41
N ARG A 299 -19.05 -8.93 -8.70
CA ARG A 299 -19.12 -7.93 -9.78
C ARG A 299 -20.22 -6.89 -9.58
N ASP A 300 -21.35 -7.33 -9.03
CA ASP A 300 -22.57 -6.52 -8.85
C ASP A 300 -22.72 -6.04 -7.38
N GLY A 301 -21.67 -6.19 -6.57
CA GLY A 301 -21.67 -5.81 -5.15
C GLY A 301 -21.21 -6.95 -4.24
N MET A 302 -20.54 -6.58 -3.15
CA MET A 302 -20.11 -7.51 -2.10
C MET A 302 -21.30 -7.84 -1.18
N PRO A 303 -21.54 -9.13 -0.84
CA PRO A 303 -22.59 -9.49 0.11
C PRO A 303 -22.35 -8.90 1.51
N PRO A 304 -23.39 -8.52 2.27
CA PRO A 304 -23.22 -7.86 3.57
C PRO A 304 -22.37 -8.62 4.59
N HIS A 305 -22.41 -9.96 4.58
CA HIS A 305 -21.59 -10.78 5.48
C HIS A 305 -20.09 -10.73 5.13
N VAL A 306 -19.76 -10.63 3.83
CA VAL A 306 -18.37 -10.49 3.36
C VAL A 306 -17.87 -9.07 3.68
N GLU A 307 -18.74 -8.07 3.55
CA GLU A 307 -18.44 -6.69 3.94
C GLU A 307 -18.15 -6.56 5.44
N GLN A 308 -18.94 -7.23 6.28
CA GLN A 308 -18.69 -7.27 7.72
C GLN A 308 -17.39 -8.00 8.04
N GLN A 309 -17.10 -9.13 7.38
CA GLN A 309 -15.84 -9.85 7.59
C GLN A 309 -14.63 -8.98 7.24
N LEU A 310 -14.68 -8.25 6.12
CA LEU A 310 -13.64 -7.30 5.74
C LEU A 310 -13.46 -6.21 6.80
N ALA A 311 -14.55 -5.68 7.35
CA ALA A 311 -14.52 -4.67 8.40
C ALA A 311 -13.87 -5.20 9.69
N ASP A 312 -14.22 -6.42 10.09
CA ASP A 312 -13.69 -7.07 11.28
C ASP A 312 -12.18 -7.34 11.16
N GLU A 313 -11.71 -7.79 9.99
CA GLU A 313 -10.30 -8.04 9.72
C GLU A 313 -9.47 -6.75 9.70
N TYR A 314 -9.99 -5.69 9.07
CA TYR A 314 -9.35 -4.37 9.14
C TYR A 314 -9.28 -3.85 10.58
N ALA A 315 -10.35 -3.98 11.37
CA ALA A 315 -10.34 -3.57 12.77
C ALA A 315 -9.31 -4.37 13.57
N ALA A 316 -9.20 -5.68 13.35
CA ALA A 316 -8.23 -6.52 14.04
C ALA A 316 -6.78 -6.09 13.72
N LEU A 317 -6.48 -5.82 12.44
CA LEU A 317 -5.17 -5.30 12.03
C LEU A 317 -4.86 -3.94 12.68
N PHE A 318 -5.80 -3.00 12.68
CA PHE A 318 -5.58 -1.68 13.27
C PHE A 318 -5.45 -1.73 14.80
N ARG A 319 -6.11 -2.67 15.49
CA ARG A 319 -5.86 -2.91 16.92
C ARG A 319 -4.44 -3.41 17.17
N LEU A 320 -3.94 -4.31 16.32
CA LEU A 320 -2.55 -4.77 16.40
C LEU A 320 -1.57 -3.62 16.12
N PHE A 321 -1.83 -2.79 15.12
CA PHE A 321 -0.96 -1.64 14.82
C PHE A 321 -0.93 -0.63 15.97
N ASP A 322 -2.07 -0.37 16.62
CA ASP A 322 -2.16 0.50 17.79
C ASP A 322 -1.48 -0.10 19.03
N GLU A 323 -1.56 -1.42 19.21
CA GLU A 323 -0.83 -2.14 20.25
C GLU A 323 0.69 -1.97 20.10
N TYR A 324 1.17 -1.95 18.86
CA TYR A 324 2.59 -1.77 18.50
C TYR A 324 2.93 -0.34 18.08
N ARG A 325 2.17 0.67 18.52
CA ARG A 325 2.38 2.09 18.17
C ARG A 325 3.74 2.69 18.55
N ASP A 326 4.48 2.03 19.43
CA ASP A 326 5.87 2.40 19.78
C ASP A 326 6.89 1.94 18.73
N THR A 327 6.50 0.99 17.88
CA THR A 327 7.35 0.35 16.87
C THR A 327 6.88 0.68 15.45
N VAL A 328 5.56 0.77 15.23
CA VAL A 328 4.96 1.13 13.95
C VAL A 328 5.14 2.62 13.69
N ALA A 329 5.85 2.96 12.61
CA ALA A 329 6.06 4.34 12.18
C ALA A 329 4.97 4.83 11.22
N ARG A 330 4.47 3.94 10.38
CA ARG A 330 3.52 4.26 9.31
C ARG A 330 2.62 3.07 8.96
N VAL A 331 1.36 3.37 8.66
CA VAL A 331 0.41 2.46 8.00
C VAL A 331 -0.14 3.14 6.76
N SER A 332 -0.04 2.51 5.59
CA SER A 332 -0.50 3.06 4.33
C SER A 332 -1.29 2.06 3.53
N PHE A 333 -2.44 2.50 3.01
CA PHE A 333 -3.26 1.70 2.11
C PHE A 333 -2.68 1.69 0.70
N TRP A 334 -2.86 0.62 -0.06
CA TRP A 334 -2.46 0.56 -1.46
C TRP A 334 -3.66 0.83 -2.38
N ASN A 335 -3.68 2.03 -2.94
CA ASN A 335 -4.78 2.67 -3.68
C ASN A 335 -5.84 3.32 -2.78
N LEU A 336 -6.51 4.35 -3.33
CA LEU A 336 -7.38 5.25 -2.56
C LEU A 336 -8.76 4.66 -2.28
N HIS A 337 -9.34 3.99 -3.27
CA HIS A 337 -10.68 3.44 -3.21
C HIS A 337 -10.81 2.24 -4.15
N ASP A 338 -11.83 1.40 -3.96
CA ASP A 338 -11.95 0.09 -4.62
C ASP A 338 -11.84 0.14 -6.15
N GLY A 339 -12.24 1.25 -6.78
CA GLY A 339 -12.16 1.45 -8.22
C GLY A 339 -10.75 1.63 -8.78
N GLN A 340 -9.79 1.95 -7.93
CA GLN A 340 -8.38 2.19 -8.30
C GLN A 340 -7.46 1.03 -7.91
N SER A 341 -7.98 0.02 -7.19
CA SER A 341 -7.15 -1.08 -6.71
C SER A 341 -6.50 -1.87 -7.86
N TRP A 342 -5.21 -2.14 -7.75
CA TRP A 342 -4.48 -3.05 -8.63
C TRP A 342 -5.06 -4.47 -8.65
N LEU A 343 -5.74 -4.87 -7.57
CA LEU A 343 -6.42 -6.17 -7.44
C LEU A 343 -7.64 -6.33 -8.35
N ASN A 344 -8.07 -5.27 -9.03
CA ASN A 344 -9.03 -5.40 -10.12
C ASN A 344 -8.43 -6.02 -11.39
N TYR A 345 -7.09 -6.10 -11.49
CA TYR A 345 -6.39 -6.53 -12.70
C TYR A 345 -5.39 -7.66 -12.45
N PHE A 346 -4.83 -7.75 -11.25
CA PHE A 346 -3.85 -8.77 -10.88
C PHE A 346 -4.43 -9.80 -9.89
N PRO A 347 -4.19 -11.11 -10.06
CA PRO A 347 -3.50 -11.73 -11.20
C PRO A 347 -4.40 -11.95 -12.43
N TRP A 348 -5.69 -11.67 -12.29
CA TRP A 348 -6.65 -11.58 -13.38
C TRP A 348 -7.63 -10.43 -13.17
N ARG A 349 -8.36 -10.10 -14.24
CA ARG A 349 -9.35 -9.04 -14.23
C ARG A 349 -10.63 -9.47 -13.50
N ARG A 350 -11.01 -8.72 -12.46
CA ARG A 350 -12.22 -8.92 -11.65
C ARG A 350 -12.66 -7.62 -10.98
N VAL A 351 -13.83 -7.61 -10.34
CA VAL A 351 -14.29 -6.50 -9.51
C VAL A 351 -13.98 -6.84 -8.06
N ASN A 352 -12.92 -6.22 -7.53
CA ASN A 352 -12.50 -6.44 -6.14
C ASN A 352 -12.97 -5.31 -5.22
N HIS A 353 -13.03 -5.54 -3.91
CA HIS A 353 -13.47 -4.55 -2.93
C HIS A 353 -12.52 -4.43 -1.73
N PRO A 354 -11.21 -4.20 -1.94
CA PRO A 354 -10.22 -4.48 -0.91
C PRO A 354 -9.92 -3.31 0.04
N LEU A 355 -10.55 -2.13 -0.13
CA LEU A 355 -10.18 -0.88 0.56
C LEU A 355 -11.31 -0.32 1.43
N LEU A 356 -11.05 0.81 2.10
CA LEU A 356 -12.01 1.45 3.00
C LEU A 356 -13.11 2.27 2.29
N PHE A 357 -12.87 2.69 1.05
CA PHE A 357 -13.79 3.52 0.27
C PHE A 357 -14.24 2.79 -0.99
N ASP A 358 -15.53 2.92 -1.31
CA ASP A 358 -16.11 2.32 -2.51
C ASP A 358 -15.74 3.07 -3.82
N ARG A 359 -16.25 2.59 -4.95
CA ARG A 359 -15.99 3.20 -6.28
C ARG A 359 -16.51 4.63 -6.41
N GLN A 360 -17.42 5.04 -5.53
CA GLN A 360 -18.02 6.37 -5.47
C GLN A 360 -17.41 7.23 -4.36
N ARG A 361 -16.33 6.76 -3.70
CA ARG A 361 -15.62 7.43 -2.58
C ARG A 361 -16.42 7.48 -1.28
N ARG A 362 -17.46 6.66 -1.15
CA ARG A 362 -18.23 6.54 0.09
C ARG A 362 -17.51 5.59 1.04
N ALA A 363 -17.52 5.92 2.32
CA ALA A 363 -17.02 5.06 3.37
C ALA A 363 -17.77 3.72 3.38
N LYS A 364 -17.02 2.61 3.48
CA LYS A 364 -17.55 1.26 3.69
C LYS A 364 -17.60 0.96 5.19
N PRO A 365 -18.31 -0.09 5.65
CA PRO A 365 -18.24 -0.54 7.04
C PRO A 365 -16.81 -0.77 7.56
N ALA A 366 -15.87 -1.14 6.68
CA ALA A 366 -14.45 -1.22 7.02
C ALA A 366 -13.84 0.12 7.43
N PHE A 367 -14.25 1.24 6.81
CA PHE A 367 -13.86 2.58 7.25
C PHE A 367 -14.32 2.85 8.67
N ASP A 368 -15.60 2.59 8.97
CA ASP A 368 -16.16 2.83 10.30
C ASP A 368 -15.46 1.97 11.37
N ALA A 369 -15.14 0.72 11.04
CA ALA A 369 -14.44 -0.19 11.93
C ALA A 369 -13.00 0.28 12.23
N VAL A 370 -12.26 0.73 11.20
CA VAL A 370 -10.92 1.32 11.38
C VAL A 370 -10.99 2.62 12.16
N TYR A 371 -11.93 3.50 11.81
CA TYR A 371 -12.11 4.77 12.50
C TYR A 371 -12.44 4.55 13.98
N GLY A 372 -13.34 3.63 14.31
CA GLY A 372 -13.69 3.33 15.71
C GLY A 372 -12.48 2.86 16.53
N VAL A 373 -11.66 1.96 15.97
CA VAL A 373 -10.41 1.53 16.63
C VAL A 373 -9.46 2.71 16.86
N LEU A 374 -9.31 3.59 15.87
CA LEU A 374 -8.44 4.76 15.99
C LEU A 374 -9.02 5.80 16.96
N ALA A 375 -10.31 6.08 16.92
CA ALA A 375 -10.96 7.05 17.79
C ALA A 375 -11.10 6.55 19.25
N GLY A 376 -10.91 5.25 19.49
CA GLY A 376 -11.08 4.62 20.81
C GLY A 376 -12.56 4.42 21.17
N GLU A 377 -13.41 4.19 20.17
CA GLU A 377 -14.86 3.97 20.29
C GLU A 377 -15.23 2.49 20.53
#